data_AF-A0ABD5DDZ8-F1
#
_entry.id   AF-A0ABD5DDZ8-F1
#
_cell.length_a   1.000
_cell.length_b   1.000
_cell.length_c   1.000
_cell.angle_alpha   90.00
_cell.angle_beta   90.00
_cell.angle_gamma   90.00
#
_symmetry.space_group_name_H-M   'P 1'
#
loop_
_entity.id
_entity.type
_entity.pdbx_description
1 polymer ?
#
loop_
_entity_poly.entity_id
_entity_poly.type
_entity_poly.pdbx_seq_one_letter_code
_entity_poly.pdbx_strand_id
1 'polypeptide(L)'
;QSFSDPLVELLSDHPESQFDLLETRHALEGIAAYYAALRSNDEDRDRIRELHQAIERAQQSGDLDAESGAVVQYQIAVTEAAHNVVLVHLLRCMEP
;
A
#
# COMPACT_ATOMS: atom_id res chain seq x y z
N GLN A 1 20.59 -1.21 8.01
CA GLN A 1 20.30 -2.43 7.25
C GLN A 1 18.78 -2.52 7.19
N SER A 2 18.22 -2.30 6.01
CA SER A 2 16.77 -2.40 5.82
C SER A 2 16.40 -3.88 5.75
N PHE A 3 15.32 -4.29 6.42
CA PHE A 3 14.79 -5.66 6.34
C PHE A 3 14.36 -6.05 4.91
N SER A 4 14.29 -5.09 3.98
CA SER A 4 13.89 -5.28 2.60
C SER A 4 14.92 -6.04 1.75
N ASP A 5 16.22 -5.87 1.97
CA ASP A 5 17.25 -6.40 1.05
C ASP A 5 17.24 -7.93 0.89
N PRO A 6 17.30 -8.75 1.97
CA PRO A 6 17.46 -10.20 1.81
C PRO A 6 16.18 -10.91 1.34
N LEU A 7 15.02 -10.35 1.67
CA LEU A 7 13.71 -10.89 1.27
C LEU A 7 13.42 -10.54 -0.18
N VAL A 8 13.69 -9.32 -0.62
CA VAL A 8 13.54 -8.90 -2.02
C VAL A 8 14.49 -9.69 -2.93
N GLU A 9 15.72 -9.95 -2.49
CA GLU A 9 16.70 -10.75 -3.22
C GLU A 9 16.25 -12.23 -3.34
N LEU A 10 15.74 -12.82 -2.25
CA LEU A 10 15.20 -14.19 -2.23
C LEU A 10 13.96 -14.36 -3.15
N LEU A 11 13.09 -13.34 -3.19
CA LEU A 11 11.89 -13.30 -4.04
C LEU A 11 12.22 -13.09 -5.52
N SER A 12 13.38 -12.49 -5.83
CA SER A 12 13.84 -12.24 -7.21
C SER A 12 14.38 -13.51 -7.89
N ASP A 13 14.96 -14.43 -7.12
CA ASP A 13 15.60 -15.64 -7.64
C ASP A 13 14.60 -16.75 -8.05
N HIS A 14 13.33 -16.66 -7.64
CA HIS A 14 12.31 -17.68 -7.88
C HIS A 14 11.00 -17.07 -8.44
N PRO A 15 10.62 -17.35 -9.69
CA PRO A 15 9.42 -16.78 -10.32
C PRO A 15 8.12 -17.09 -9.56
N GLU A 16 8.03 -18.26 -8.92
CA GLU A 16 6.86 -18.66 -8.13
C GLU A 16 6.69 -17.78 -6.89
N SER A 17 7.80 -17.28 -6.32
CA SER A 17 7.78 -16.43 -5.12
C SER A 17 7.22 -15.02 -5.36
N GLN A 18 7.13 -14.57 -6.62
CA GLN A 18 6.46 -13.31 -6.96
C GLN A 18 4.95 -13.40 -6.73
N PHE A 19 4.34 -14.56 -6.99
CA PHE A 19 2.92 -14.78 -6.72
C PHE A 19 2.65 -14.86 -5.22
N ASP A 20 3.51 -15.55 -4.46
CA ASP A 20 3.42 -15.61 -3.00
C ASP A 20 3.55 -14.20 -2.36
N LEU A 21 4.42 -13.35 -2.92
CA LEU A 21 4.56 -11.97 -2.50
C LEU A 21 3.27 -11.17 -2.76
N LEU A 22 2.69 -11.29 -3.96
CA LEU A 22 1.43 -10.62 -4.30
C LEU A 22 0.27 -11.10 -3.42
N GLU A 23 0.19 -12.41 -3.13
CA GLU A 23 -0.81 -12.98 -2.22
C GLU A 23 -0.66 -12.42 -0.80
N THR A 24 0.57 -12.39 -0.29
CA THR A 24 0.89 -11.84 1.04
C THR A 24 0.54 -10.36 1.13
N ARG A 25 0.91 -9.59 0.10
CA ARG A 25 0.58 -8.17 -0.01
C ARG A 25 -0.93 -7.98 0.02
N HIS A 26 -1.67 -8.72 -0.82
CA HIS A 26 -3.12 -8.61 -0.89
C HIS A 26 -3.80 -8.88 0.47
N ALA A 27 -3.35 -9.91 1.20
CA ALA A 27 -3.85 -10.20 2.54
C ALA A 27 -3.59 -9.05 3.52
N LEU A 28 -2.39 -8.46 3.49
CA LEU A 28 -2.02 -7.35 4.36
C LEU A 28 -2.78 -6.06 4.03
N GLU A 29 -3.02 -5.77 2.74
CA GLU A 29 -3.86 -4.65 2.30
C GLU A 29 -5.29 -4.80 2.81
N GLY A 30 -5.86 -6.01 2.78
CA GLY A 30 -7.18 -6.30 3.35
C GLY A 30 -7.26 -6.09 4.86
N ILE A 31 -6.24 -6.55 5.60
CA ILE A 31 -6.15 -6.36 7.06
C ILE A 31 -6.00 -4.86 7.39
N ALA A 32 -5.17 -4.13 6.62
CA ALA A 32 -5.01 -2.70 6.77
C ALA A 32 -6.34 -1.96 6.56
N ALA A 33 -7.07 -2.25 5.49
CA ALA A 33 -8.38 -1.66 5.21
C ALA A 33 -9.40 -1.94 6.32
N TYR A 34 -9.44 -3.18 6.83
CA TYR A 34 -10.32 -3.55 7.96
C TYR A 34 -10.03 -2.71 9.21
N TYR A 35 -8.77 -2.59 9.61
CA TYR A 35 -8.42 -1.81 10.80
C TYR A 35 -8.53 -0.30 10.58
N ALA A 36 -8.26 0.19 9.37
CA ALA A 36 -8.48 1.58 9.01
C ALA A 36 -9.96 1.96 9.17
N ALA A 37 -10.88 1.10 8.73
CA ALA A 37 -12.30 1.34 8.91
C ALA A 37 -12.71 1.44 10.39
N LEU A 38 -12.08 0.64 11.26
CA LEU A 38 -12.36 0.61 12.70
C LEU A 38 -11.70 1.71 13.52
N ARG A 39 -10.51 2.18 13.11
CA ARG A 39 -9.63 3.02 13.95
C ARG A 39 -9.40 4.42 13.41
N SER A 40 -9.71 4.67 12.14
CA SER A 40 -9.49 5.99 11.52
C SER A 40 -10.22 7.10 12.27
N ASN A 41 -9.50 8.20 12.48
CA ASN A 41 -10.08 9.47 12.92
C ASN A 41 -10.57 10.29 11.72
N ASP A 42 -11.07 11.50 11.97
CA ASP A 42 -11.61 12.35 10.91
C ASP A 42 -10.51 12.84 9.94
N GLU A 43 -9.32 13.16 10.45
CA GLU A 43 -8.17 13.58 9.64
C GLU A 43 -7.70 12.46 8.68
N ASP A 44 -7.67 11.21 9.16
CA ASP A 44 -7.35 10.03 8.35
C ASP A 44 -8.35 9.89 7.19
N ARG A 45 -9.65 10.05 7.48
CA ARG A 45 -10.73 9.92 6.49
C ARG A 45 -10.68 11.00 5.43
N ASP A 46 -10.40 12.23 5.84
CA ASP A 46 -10.26 13.35 4.91
C ASP A 46 -9.03 13.15 4.01
N ARG A 47 -7.90 12.76 4.57
CA ARG A 47 -6.68 12.44 3.80
C ARG A 47 -6.90 11.30 2.80
N ILE A 48 -7.55 10.20 3.23
CA ILE A 48 -7.87 9.07 2.35
C ILE A 48 -8.78 9.54 1.19
N ARG A 49 -9.76 10.40 1.47
CA ARG A 49 -10.67 10.94 0.45
C ARG A 49 -9.94 11.81 -0.57
N GLU A 50 -9.06 12.70 -0.11
CA GLU A 50 -8.26 13.55 -1.00
C GLU A 50 -7.36 12.75 -1.93
N LEU A 51 -6.72 11.69 -1.40
CA LEU A 51 -5.89 10.79 -2.19
C LEU A 51 -6.70 9.96 -3.16
N HIS A 52 -7.91 9.52 -2.79
CA HIS A 52 -8.81 8.85 -3.72
C HIS A 52 -9.18 9.76 -4.91
N GLN A 53 -9.51 11.02 -4.63
CA GLN A 53 -9.77 12.02 -5.68
C GLN A 53 -8.52 12.33 -6.52
N ALA A 54 -7.31 12.15 -5.99
CA ALA A 54 -6.08 12.26 -6.77
C ALA A 54 -5.95 11.12 -7.79
N ILE A 55 -6.31 9.89 -7.40
CA ILE A 55 -6.39 8.74 -8.33
C ILE A 55 -7.38 9.04 -9.46
N GLU A 56 -8.60 9.48 -9.13
CA GLU A 56 -9.62 9.80 -10.13
C GLU A 56 -9.14 10.86 -11.14
N ARG A 57 -8.44 11.89 -10.66
CA ARG A 57 -7.87 12.95 -11.52
C ARG A 57 -6.76 12.40 -12.42
N ALA A 58 -5.87 11.56 -11.89
CA ALA A 58 -4.82 10.93 -12.69
C ALA A 58 -5.40 10.00 -13.77
N GLN A 59 -6.39 9.19 -13.42
CA GLN A 59 -7.13 8.35 -14.36
C GLN A 59 -7.76 9.15 -15.50
N GLN A 60 -8.40 10.28 -15.19
CA GLN A 60 -9.01 11.15 -16.19
C GLN A 60 -7.99 11.77 -17.14
N SER A 61 -6.75 11.97 -16.69
CA SER A 61 -5.65 12.48 -17.53
C SER A 61 -5.05 11.42 -18.46
N GLY A 62 -5.26 10.13 -18.17
CA GLY A 62 -4.66 9.01 -18.90
C GLY A 62 -3.17 8.79 -18.61
N ASP A 63 -2.61 9.50 -17.63
CA ASP A 63 -1.22 9.34 -17.18
C ASP A 63 -1.11 8.17 -16.19
N LEU A 64 -0.64 7.03 -16.68
CA LEU A 64 -0.50 5.79 -15.91
C LEU A 64 0.54 5.90 -14.79
N ASP A 65 1.61 6.69 -15.00
CA ASP A 65 2.65 6.87 -13.99
C ASP A 65 2.12 7.74 -12.83
N ALA A 66 1.36 8.79 -13.17
CA ALA A 66 0.68 9.61 -12.16
C ALA A 66 -0.39 8.81 -11.40
N GLU A 67 -1.15 7.95 -12.09
CA GLU A 67 -2.15 7.07 -11.46
C GLU A 67 -1.48 6.09 -10.50
N SER A 68 -0.44 5.40 -10.96
CA SER A 68 0.34 4.45 -10.15
C SER A 68 0.87 5.11 -8.87
N GLY A 69 1.48 6.31 -9.00
CA GLY A 69 1.96 7.07 -7.85
C GLY A 69 0.84 7.46 -6.88
N ALA A 70 -0.31 7.89 -7.38
CA ALA A 70 -1.47 8.25 -6.56
C ALA A 70 -2.05 7.03 -5.81
N VAL A 71 -2.12 5.87 -6.45
CA VAL A 71 -2.57 4.61 -5.84
C VAL A 71 -1.65 4.19 -4.69
N VAL A 72 -0.33 4.26 -4.88
CA VAL A 72 0.64 3.96 -3.80
C VAL A 72 0.42 4.87 -2.60
N GLN A 73 0.29 6.19 -2.83
CA GLN A 73 0.06 7.15 -1.73
C GLN A 73 -1.25 6.89 -0.99
N TYR A 74 -2.32 6.54 -1.71
CA TYR A 74 -3.59 6.14 -1.13
C TYR A 74 -3.44 4.89 -0.24
N GLN A 75 -2.75 3.86 -0.73
CA GLN A 75 -2.55 2.62 0.03
C GLN A 75 -1.72 2.84 1.31
N ILE A 76 -0.70 3.70 1.26
CA ILE A 76 0.06 4.11 2.44
C ILE A 76 -0.87 4.78 3.46
N ALA A 77 -1.70 5.73 3.02
CA ALA A 77 -2.62 6.45 3.92
C ALA A 77 -3.65 5.51 4.57
N VAL A 78 -4.23 4.57 3.81
CA VAL A 78 -5.11 3.53 4.37
C VAL A 78 -4.37 2.70 5.42
N THR A 79 -3.12 2.33 5.16
CA THR A 79 -2.32 1.53 6.08
C THR A 79 -1.95 2.30 7.36
N GLU A 80 -1.62 3.58 7.24
CA GLU A 80 -1.37 4.46 8.39
C GLU A 80 -2.64 4.62 9.25
N ALA A 81 -3.80 4.78 8.63
CA ALA A 81 -5.10 4.88 9.30
C ALA A 81 -5.51 3.60 10.06
N ALA A 82 -4.87 2.46 9.80
CA ALA A 82 -5.01 1.26 10.63
C ALA A 82 -4.39 1.41 12.03
N HIS A 83 -3.64 2.49 12.26
CA HIS A 83 -2.93 2.80 13.50
C HIS A 83 -2.12 1.60 14.01
N ASN A 84 -1.43 0.93 13.07
CA ASN A 84 -0.57 -0.22 13.33
C ASN A 84 0.76 -0.04 12.59
N VAL A 85 1.77 0.44 13.32
CA VAL A 85 3.11 0.72 12.78
C VAL A 85 3.79 -0.50 12.16
N VAL A 86 3.47 -1.71 12.63
CA VAL A 86 4.01 -2.95 12.05
C VAL A 86 3.43 -3.21 10.66
N LEU A 87 2.13 -2.98 10.46
CA LEU A 87 1.51 -3.09 9.13
C LEU A 87 2.10 -2.07 8.14
N VAL A 88 2.30 -0.83 8.59
CA VAL A 88 2.96 0.22 7.77
C VAL A 88 4.37 -0.21 7.36
N HIS A 89 5.14 -0.78 8.29
CA HIS A 89 6.50 -1.23 7.99
C HIS A 89 6.50 -2.41 7.00
N LEU A 90 5.64 -3.40 7.19
CA LEU A 90 5.54 -4.57 6.31
C LEU A 90 5.13 -4.17 4.88
N LEU A 91 4.12 -3.32 4.74
CA LEU A 91 3.65 -2.88 3.41
C LEU A 91 4.68 -2.04 2.66
N ARG A 92 5.42 -1.15 3.35
CA ARG A 92 6.53 -0.39 2.73
C ARG A 92 7.69 -1.29 2.27
N CYS A 93 7.92 -2.43 2.91
CA CYS A 93 8.94 -3.39 2.46
C CYS A 93 8.53 -4.16 1.20
N MET A 94 7.25 -4.08 0.77
CA MET A 94 6.71 -4.77 -0.40
C MET A 94 6.27 -3.80 -1.51
N GLU A 95 6.57 -2.50 -1.37
CA GLU A 95 6.43 -1.54 -2.46
C GLU A 95 7.48 -1.87 -3.55
N PRO A 96 7.08 -1.86 -4.84
CA PRO A 96 7.97 -2.15 -5.96
C PRO A 96 9.04 -1.07 -6.19
#